data_AF-A0A830GUQ5-F1
#
_entry.id   AF-A0A830GUQ5-F1
#
_cell.length_a   1.000
_cell.length_b   1.000
_cell.length_c   1.000
_cell.angle_alpha   90.00
_cell.angle_beta   90.00
_cell.angle_gamma   90.00
#
_symmetry.space_group_name_H-M   'P 1'
#
loop_
_entity.id
_entity.type
_entity.pdbx_description
1 polymer ?
#
loop_
_entity_poly.entity_id
_entity_poly.type
_entity_poly.pdbx_seq_one_letter_code
_entity_poly.pdbx_strand_id
1 'polypeptide(L)'
;MIDEARNEALNVLEETVRYGSRAVEVALSYLPDDLSYIVPQIRGTFINFANRYRKSREVSLLDLVEEYGNIPKTEILLRYIILSSSVATAVERPKYDLIYSTIRDAYDELLPFLERPTWRGARKTLNMFGDGIGARRDELGTALSNFVNSTTRFAKPVLYKRIALIGKYRNLKDFLRGFMTDNASLHRTKMLGLLTRIIGHETNIPFAGKIILRKEYLKYDPVVDMYTALVALRSGAFLAVDDDRTKRVLNALKQGSAAFKMRKVVPLVRDTVRLARDPMLYEKGASDIGRNYCSKLMCGECPIRHVCKRFTSIEVR
;
A
#
# COMPACT_ATOMS: atom_id res chain seq x y z
N MET A 1 -35.64 -1.72 3.38
CA MET A 1 -34.61 -1.51 4.43
C MET A 1 -33.25 -2.12 4.09
N ILE A 2 -33.15 -3.40 3.68
CA ILE A 2 -31.85 -4.02 3.34
C ILE A 2 -31.21 -3.37 2.09
N ASP A 3 -32.02 -3.09 1.07
CA ASP A 3 -31.51 -2.47 -0.18
C ASP A 3 -31.07 -1.02 0.01
N GLU A 4 -31.73 -0.27 0.88
CA GLU A 4 -31.40 1.13 1.16
C GLU A 4 -30.07 1.25 1.92
N ALA A 5 -29.89 0.49 3.00
CA ALA A 5 -28.64 0.46 3.75
C ALA A 5 -27.46 -0.03 2.90
N ARG A 6 -27.72 -0.99 1.99
CA ARG A 6 -26.74 -1.47 1.03
C ARG A 6 -26.37 -0.37 0.02
N ASN A 7 -27.35 0.33 -0.55
CA ASN A 7 -27.11 1.43 -1.49
C ASN A 7 -26.32 2.57 -0.86
N GLU A 8 -26.64 2.94 0.39
CA GLU A 8 -25.87 3.92 1.14
C GLU A 8 -24.42 3.45 1.39
N ALA A 9 -24.22 2.16 1.70
CA ALA A 9 -22.89 1.60 1.86
C ALA A 9 -22.08 1.62 0.55
N LEU A 10 -22.73 1.36 -0.60
CA LEU A 10 -22.09 1.50 -1.92
C LEU A 10 -21.66 2.95 -2.19
N ASN A 11 -22.46 3.94 -1.79
CA ASN A 11 -22.07 5.35 -1.88
C ASN A 11 -20.82 5.66 -1.03
N VAL A 12 -20.72 5.08 0.17
CA VAL A 12 -19.51 5.19 1.00
C VAL A 12 -18.29 4.59 0.31
N LEU A 13 -18.42 3.44 -0.36
CA LEU A 13 -17.33 2.85 -1.14
C LEU A 13 -16.87 3.80 -2.26
N GLU A 14 -17.81 4.32 -3.06
CA GLU A 14 -17.52 5.24 -4.17
C GLU A 14 -16.85 6.55 -3.70
N GLU A 15 -17.35 7.17 -2.63
CA GLU A 15 -16.73 8.38 -2.06
C GLU A 15 -15.33 8.11 -1.52
N THR A 16 -15.12 6.95 -0.89
CA THR A 16 -13.81 6.56 -0.37
C THR A 16 -12.81 6.32 -1.50
N VAL A 17 -13.23 5.67 -2.60
CA VAL A 17 -12.43 5.51 -3.83
C VAL A 17 -12.07 6.88 -4.42
N ARG A 18 -13.05 7.79 -4.52
CA ARG A 18 -12.84 9.14 -5.06
C ARG A 18 -11.91 9.98 -4.20
N TYR A 19 -11.92 9.80 -2.88
CA TYR A 19 -10.93 10.42 -2.02
C TYR A 19 -9.55 9.77 -2.21
N GLY A 20 -9.49 8.43 -2.29
CA GLY A 20 -8.25 7.68 -2.49
C GLY A 20 -7.49 8.01 -3.77
N SER A 21 -8.18 8.41 -4.84
CA SER A 21 -7.53 8.89 -6.07
C SER A 21 -6.75 10.20 -5.89
N ARG A 22 -7.14 11.01 -4.90
CA ARG A 22 -6.53 12.32 -4.57
C ARG A 22 -5.57 12.25 -3.39
N ALA A 23 -5.80 11.32 -2.46
CA ALA A 23 -4.93 11.11 -1.32
C ALA A 23 -3.49 10.82 -1.77
N VAL A 24 -2.51 11.21 -0.96
CA VAL A 24 -1.11 10.82 -1.16
C VAL A 24 -0.86 9.58 -0.32
N GLU A 25 -0.28 8.55 -0.93
CA GLU A 25 0.14 7.36 -0.18
C GLU A 25 1.20 7.76 0.86
N VAL A 26 1.06 7.29 2.11
CA VAL A 26 1.86 7.79 3.24
C VAL A 26 3.35 7.62 2.99
N ALA A 27 3.76 6.48 2.42
CA ALA A 27 5.16 6.25 2.07
C ALA A 27 5.74 7.33 1.13
N LEU A 28 4.90 7.97 0.32
CA LEU A 28 5.32 8.98 -0.65
C LEU A 28 5.39 10.39 -0.05
N SER A 29 4.62 10.68 1.01
CA SER A 29 4.68 11.97 1.71
C SER A 29 5.93 12.15 2.56
N TYR A 30 6.70 11.07 2.77
CA TYR A 30 7.95 11.05 3.53
C TYR A 30 9.15 10.66 2.65
N LEU A 31 9.05 10.81 1.33
CA LEU A 31 10.22 10.65 0.49
C LEU A 31 11.24 11.75 0.79
N PRO A 32 12.55 11.44 0.79
CA PRO A 32 13.60 12.43 0.70
C PRO A 32 13.40 13.33 -0.52
N ASP A 33 13.81 14.59 -0.43
CA ASP A 33 13.52 15.60 -1.46
C ASP A 33 13.97 15.13 -2.85
N ASP A 34 15.20 14.60 -2.96
CA ASP A 34 15.77 14.13 -4.21
C ASP A 34 14.97 12.98 -4.86
N LEU A 35 14.34 12.12 -4.07
CA LEU A 35 13.47 11.05 -4.54
C LEU A 35 12.05 11.55 -4.82
N SER A 36 11.57 12.55 -4.08
CA SER A 36 10.26 13.14 -4.25
C SER A 36 10.11 13.80 -5.63
N TYR A 37 11.17 14.46 -6.13
CA TYR A 37 11.20 15.08 -7.47
C TYR A 37 11.10 14.07 -8.63
N ILE A 38 11.41 12.80 -8.39
CA ILE A 38 11.39 11.74 -9.40
C ILE A 38 9.97 11.20 -9.60
N VAL A 39 9.16 11.17 -8.54
CA VAL A 39 7.78 10.66 -8.56
C VAL A 39 6.93 11.24 -9.70
N PRO A 40 6.80 12.58 -9.87
CA PRO A 40 6.01 13.14 -10.96
C PRO A 40 6.59 12.80 -12.34
N GLN A 41 7.90 12.64 -12.49
CA GLN A 41 8.53 12.24 -13.75
C GLN A 41 8.14 10.81 -14.13
N ILE A 42 8.21 9.86 -13.18
CA ILE A 42 7.80 8.47 -13.40
C ILE A 42 6.31 8.40 -13.77
N ARG A 43 5.45 9.17 -13.08
CA ARG A 43 4.02 9.27 -13.40
C ARG A 43 3.79 9.81 -14.81
N GLY A 44 4.42 10.93 -15.14
CA GLY A 44 4.29 11.58 -16.45
C GLY A 44 4.73 10.65 -17.58
N THR A 45 5.90 10.01 -17.42
CA THR A 45 6.40 9.01 -18.35
C THR A 45 5.40 7.87 -18.54
N PHE A 46 4.88 7.28 -17.45
CA PHE A 46 3.90 6.21 -17.56
C PHE A 46 2.62 6.64 -18.27
N ILE A 47 2.07 7.81 -17.94
CA ILE A 47 0.83 8.32 -18.54
C ILE A 47 1.03 8.57 -20.04
N ASN A 48 2.14 9.21 -20.41
CA ASN A 48 2.50 9.46 -21.81
C ASN A 48 2.69 8.16 -22.59
N PHE A 49 3.43 7.21 -22.00
CA PHE A 49 3.59 5.87 -22.53
C PHE A 49 2.23 5.17 -22.71
N ALA A 50 1.40 5.11 -21.66
CA ALA A 50 0.12 4.40 -21.67
C ALA A 50 -0.83 4.98 -22.72
N ASN A 51 -0.82 6.30 -22.93
CA ASN A 51 -1.59 6.96 -23.98
C ASN A 51 -1.12 6.55 -25.37
N ARG A 52 0.19 6.48 -25.61
CA ARG A 52 0.73 6.01 -26.90
C ARG A 52 0.47 4.52 -27.11
N TYR A 53 0.70 3.70 -26.09
CA TYR A 53 0.46 2.24 -26.10
C TYR A 53 -0.99 1.88 -26.42
N ARG A 54 -1.96 2.66 -25.94
CA ARG A 54 -3.39 2.45 -26.24
C ARG A 54 -3.77 2.88 -27.67
N LYS A 55 -3.05 3.83 -28.26
CA LYS A 55 -3.36 4.42 -29.58
C LYS A 55 -2.60 3.77 -30.74
N SER A 56 -1.38 3.28 -30.50
CA SER A 56 -0.52 2.71 -31.54
C SER A 56 -0.06 1.29 -31.16
N ARG A 57 0.03 0.41 -32.16
CA ARG A 57 0.60 -0.95 -32.01
C ARG A 57 2.13 -0.96 -32.09
N GLU A 58 2.76 0.16 -32.41
CA GLU A 58 4.22 0.28 -32.56
C GLU A 58 4.94 0.44 -31.22
N VAL A 59 4.22 0.85 -30.17
CA VAL A 59 4.79 1.05 -28.84
C VAL A 59 4.68 -0.26 -28.04
N SER A 60 5.80 -0.70 -27.50
CA SER A 60 5.95 -1.92 -26.72
C SER A 60 6.25 -1.62 -25.25
N LEU A 61 6.15 -2.62 -24.37
CA LEU A 61 6.56 -2.44 -22.98
C LEU A 61 8.07 -2.19 -22.81
N LEU A 62 8.89 -2.46 -23.82
CA LEU A 62 10.32 -2.16 -23.78
C LEU A 62 10.57 -0.65 -23.83
N ASP A 63 9.73 0.10 -24.54
CA ASP A 63 9.81 1.56 -24.61
C ASP A 63 9.58 2.19 -23.23
N LEU A 64 8.60 1.68 -22.46
CA LEU A 64 8.39 2.11 -21.07
C LEU A 64 9.63 1.86 -20.20
N VAL A 65 10.31 0.73 -20.40
CA VAL A 65 11.51 0.38 -19.64
C VAL A 65 12.66 1.32 -20.00
N GLU A 66 12.83 1.64 -21.27
CA GLU A 66 13.85 2.58 -21.72
C GLU A 66 13.59 3.98 -21.15
N GLU A 67 12.34 4.45 -21.22
CA GLU A 67 11.94 5.75 -20.67
C GLU A 67 12.11 5.84 -19.15
N TYR A 68 11.85 4.75 -18.40
CA TYR A 68 12.21 4.68 -16.99
C TYR A 68 13.73 4.70 -16.75
N GLY A 69 14.51 4.08 -17.64
CA GLY A 69 15.97 4.12 -17.58
C GLY A 69 16.55 5.52 -17.77
N ASN A 70 15.85 6.39 -18.50
CA ASN A 70 16.25 7.77 -18.74
C ASN A 70 15.97 8.72 -17.57
N ILE A 71 15.23 8.28 -16.56
CA ILE A 71 14.96 9.06 -15.36
C ILE A 71 16.05 8.74 -14.31
N PRO A 72 16.89 9.72 -13.91
CA PRO A 72 17.93 9.49 -12.91
C PRO A 72 17.37 8.98 -11.59
N LYS A 73 18.14 8.16 -10.88
CA LYS A 73 17.79 7.60 -9.55
C LYS A 73 16.50 6.76 -9.50
N THR A 74 15.91 6.39 -10.63
CA THR A 74 14.73 5.50 -10.71
C THR A 74 14.92 4.18 -9.94
N GLU A 75 16.09 3.57 -10.08
CA GLU A 75 16.45 2.34 -9.34
C GLU A 75 16.53 2.58 -7.83
N ILE A 76 17.08 3.72 -7.40
CA ILE A 76 17.19 4.08 -5.98
C ILE A 76 15.83 4.34 -5.37
N LEU A 77 14.95 5.07 -6.07
CA LEU A 77 13.56 5.28 -5.64
C LEU A 77 12.85 3.95 -5.42
N LEU A 78 12.97 3.02 -6.36
CA LEU A 78 12.32 1.72 -6.25
C LEU A 78 12.88 0.89 -5.08
N ARG A 79 14.21 0.87 -4.89
CA ARG A 79 14.83 0.21 -3.73
C ARG A 79 14.42 0.85 -2.41
N TYR A 80 14.32 2.17 -2.35
CA TYR A 80 13.84 2.89 -1.17
C TYR A 80 12.40 2.48 -0.81
N ILE A 81 11.50 2.41 -1.80
CA ILE A 81 10.10 1.98 -1.60
C ILE A 81 10.04 0.53 -1.09
N ILE A 82 10.87 -0.36 -1.64
CA ILE A 82 10.92 -1.76 -1.21
C ILE A 82 11.43 -1.86 0.23
N LEU A 83 12.54 -1.17 0.55
CA LEU A 83 13.09 -1.13 1.91
C LEU A 83 12.08 -0.60 2.92
N SER A 84 11.47 0.55 2.63
CA SER A 84 10.52 1.19 3.53
C SER A 84 9.25 0.35 3.71
N SER A 85 8.78 -0.32 2.66
CA SER A 85 7.70 -1.30 2.77
C SER A 85 8.09 -2.51 3.61
N SER A 86 9.30 -3.06 3.44
CA SER A 86 9.81 -4.18 4.25
C SER A 86 9.85 -3.84 5.74
N VAL A 87 10.36 -2.66 6.07
CA VAL A 87 10.48 -2.19 7.45
C VAL A 87 9.10 -1.90 8.04
N ALA A 88 8.23 -1.20 7.31
CA ALA A 88 6.89 -0.87 7.79
C ALA A 88 6.04 -2.11 8.12
N THR A 89 6.20 -3.20 7.36
CA THR A 89 5.46 -4.45 7.62
C THR A 89 6.13 -5.37 8.64
N ALA A 90 7.34 -5.03 9.11
CA ALA A 90 8.00 -5.72 10.22
C ALA A 90 7.33 -5.42 11.56
N VAL A 91 6.76 -4.23 11.69
CA VAL A 91 6.11 -3.77 12.92
C VAL A 91 4.69 -4.31 13.00
N GLU A 92 4.33 -4.93 14.12
CA GLU A 92 2.98 -5.47 14.31
C GLU A 92 1.91 -4.35 14.28
N ARG A 93 2.23 -3.20 14.90
CA ARG A 93 1.39 -1.99 14.96
C ARG A 93 2.16 -0.79 14.40
N PRO A 94 2.26 -0.66 13.07
CA PRO A 94 3.12 0.33 12.46
C PRO A 94 2.62 1.76 12.74
N LYS A 95 3.48 2.57 13.35
CA LYS A 95 3.34 4.03 13.37
C LYS A 95 3.96 4.58 12.09
N TYR A 96 3.24 4.49 10.97
CA TYR A 96 3.77 4.81 9.64
C TYR A 96 4.52 6.15 9.58
N ASP A 97 4.00 7.20 10.22
CA ASP A 97 4.64 8.52 10.26
C ASP A 97 6.04 8.47 10.90
N LEU A 98 6.17 7.79 12.05
CA LEU A 98 7.45 7.59 12.73
C LEU A 98 8.42 6.74 11.91
N ILE A 99 7.91 5.64 11.33
CA ILE A 99 8.72 4.71 10.53
C ILE A 99 9.28 5.43 9.30
N TYR A 100 8.42 6.09 8.52
CA TYR A 100 8.85 6.73 7.28
C TYR A 100 9.68 7.98 7.50
N SER A 101 9.40 8.79 8.53
CA SER A 101 10.27 9.91 8.91
C SER A 101 11.66 9.43 9.35
N THR A 102 11.76 8.38 10.17
CA THR A 102 13.05 7.80 10.58
C THR A 102 13.86 7.32 9.38
N ILE A 103 13.23 6.66 8.40
CA ILE A 103 13.92 6.18 7.19
C ILE A 103 14.36 7.37 6.31
N ARG A 104 13.51 8.40 6.18
CA ARG A 104 13.82 9.63 5.44
C ARG A 104 15.02 10.35 6.04
N ASP A 105 15.03 10.52 7.35
CA ASP A 105 16.07 11.26 8.07
C ASP A 105 17.42 10.55 8.02
N ALA A 106 17.41 9.22 7.86
CA ALA A 106 18.61 8.40 7.65
C ALA A 106 19.04 8.27 6.17
N TYR A 107 18.39 8.96 5.23
CA TYR A 107 18.53 8.68 3.80
C TYR A 107 19.97 8.76 3.28
N ASP A 108 20.71 9.82 3.61
CA ASP A 108 22.09 10.00 3.14
C ASP A 108 23.01 8.86 3.60
N GLU A 109 22.80 8.39 4.82
CA GLU A 109 23.54 7.27 5.39
C GLU A 109 23.11 5.91 4.81
N LEU A 110 21.84 5.80 4.37
CA LEU A 110 21.29 4.64 3.69
C LEU A 110 21.70 4.56 2.22
N LEU A 111 22.06 5.68 1.58
CA LEU A 111 22.31 5.73 0.14
C LEU A 111 23.32 4.68 -0.33
N PRO A 112 24.50 4.47 0.32
CA PRO A 112 25.44 3.42 -0.09
C PRO A 112 24.83 2.00 0.00
N PHE A 113 23.94 1.77 0.97
CA PHE A 113 23.24 0.50 1.13
C PHE A 113 22.13 0.32 0.08
N LEU A 114 21.44 1.38 -0.31
CA LEU A 114 20.46 1.36 -1.40
C LEU A 114 21.14 1.13 -2.75
N GLU A 115 22.29 1.75 -3.01
CA GLU A 115 23.09 1.54 -4.22
C GLU A 115 23.66 0.12 -4.30
N ARG A 116 24.13 -0.41 -3.16
CA ARG A 116 24.74 -1.75 -3.06
C ARG A 116 24.20 -2.48 -1.83
N PRO A 117 23.04 -3.15 -1.95
CA PRO A 117 22.48 -3.93 -0.86
C PRO A 117 23.39 -5.10 -0.48
N THR A 118 23.99 -5.04 0.70
CA THR A 118 24.87 -6.10 1.22
C THR A 118 24.46 -6.49 2.63
N TRP A 119 24.79 -7.72 3.05
CA TRP A 119 24.56 -8.18 4.42
C TRP A 119 25.27 -7.32 5.47
N ARG A 120 26.46 -6.80 5.16
CA ARG A 120 27.17 -5.85 6.02
C ARG A 120 26.42 -4.52 6.12
N GLY A 121 25.90 -4.01 5.00
CA GLY A 121 25.06 -2.83 4.97
C GLY A 121 23.79 -3.00 5.79
N ALA A 122 23.10 -4.14 5.68
CA ALA A 122 21.92 -4.45 6.49
C ALA A 122 22.19 -4.40 7.99
N ARG A 123 23.34 -4.92 8.46
CA ARG A 123 23.73 -4.82 9.88
C ARG A 123 23.95 -3.36 10.31
N LYS A 124 24.56 -2.54 9.45
CA LYS A 124 24.76 -1.11 9.71
C LYS A 124 23.41 -0.37 9.77
N THR A 125 22.52 -0.61 8.82
CA THR A 125 21.16 -0.06 8.77
C THR A 125 20.32 -0.47 9.98
N LEU A 126 20.46 -1.69 10.47
CA LEU A 126 19.79 -2.12 11.69
C LEU A 126 20.16 -1.24 12.90
N ASN A 127 21.42 -0.84 13.01
CA ASN A 127 21.88 0.05 14.07
C ASN A 127 21.39 1.48 13.88
N MET A 128 21.29 1.96 12.63
CA MET A 128 20.77 3.29 12.30
C MET A 128 19.29 3.44 12.69
N PHE A 129 18.49 2.41 12.45
CA PHE A 129 17.06 2.44 12.77
C PHE A 129 16.77 2.28 14.27
N GLY A 130 17.70 1.70 15.03
CA GLY A 130 17.71 1.67 16.50
C GLY A 130 16.34 1.36 17.14
N ASP A 131 16.05 2.04 18.25
CA ASP A 131 14.73 2.03 18.91
C ASP A 131 13.71 2.97 18.24
N GLY A 132 14.14 3.79 17.28
CA GLY A 132 13.33 4.85 16.66
C GLY A 132 12.13 4.34 15.86
N ILE A 133 12.21 3.11 15.32
CA ILE A 133 11.15 2.50 14.51
C ILE A 133 10.14 1.72 15.36
N GLY A 134 10.41 1.51 16.66
CA GLY A 134 9.51 0.80 17.58
C GLY A 134 9.28 -0.67 17.23
N ALA A 135 10.27 -1.32 16.61
CA ALA A 135 10.23 -2.71 16.20
C ALA A 135 11.35 -3.50 16.86
N ARG A 136 11.15 -4.81 17.09
CA ARG A 136 12.18 -5.63 17.72
C ARG A 136 13.36 -5.80 16.75
N ARG A 137 14.59 -5.87 17.27
CA ARG A 137 15.82 -5.95 16.45
C ARG A 137 15.84 -7.20 15.55
N ASP A 138 15.25 -8.30 15.99
CA ASP A 138 15.09 -9.54 15.20
C ASP A 138 14.11 -9.35 14.02
N GLU A 139 13.00 -8.65 14.23
CA GLU A 139 12.02 -8.32 13.18
C GLU A 139 12.61 -7.38 12.13
N LEU A 140 13.31 -6.33 12.57
CA LEU A 140 14.04 -5.42 11.68
C LEU A 140 15.17 -6.14 10.95
N GLY A 141 15.93 -6.98 11.65
CA GLY A 141 16.96 -7.81 11.04
C GLY A 141 16.39 -8.70 9.94
N THR A 142 15.23 -9.31 10.17
CA THR A 142 14.51 -10.12 9.16
C THR A 142 14.06 -9.29 7.97
N ALA A 143 13.50 -8.10 8.20
CA ALA A 143 13.07 -7.20 7.14
C ALA A 143 14.23 -6.74 6.24
N LEU A 144 15.37 -6.37 6.85
CA LEU A 144 16.58 -5.96 6.14
C LEU A 144 17.22 -7.13 5.39
N SER A 145 17.21 -8.32 6.00
CA SER A 145 17.65 -9.57 5.36
C SER A 145 16.82 -9.88 4.12
N ASN A 146 15.50 -9.75 4.23
CA ASN A 146 14.58 -9.94 3.12
C ASN A 146 14.81 -8.89 2.02
N PHE A 147 15.03 -7.62 2.37
CA PHE A 147 15.39 -6.57 1.41
C PHE A 147 16.67 -6.92 0.64
N VAL A 148 17.75 -7.31 1.34
CA VAL A 148 19.02 -7.69 0.70
C VAL A 148 18.81 -8.88 -0.23
N ASN A 149 18.18 -9.96 0.24
CA ASN A 149 17.91 -11.12 -0.59
C ASN A 149 17.05 -10.77 -1.82
N SER A 150 15.98 -10.01 -1.62
CA SER A 150 15.09 -9.58 -2.68
C SER A 150 15.74 -8.67 -3.70
N THR A 151 16.73 -7.86 -3.33
CA THR A 151 17.39 -6.96 -4.29
C THR A 151 18.62 -7.60 -4.94
N THR A 152 19.32 -8.49 -4.24
CA THR A 152 20.54 -9.16 -4.73
C THR A 152 20.27 -10.40 -5.59
N ARG A 153 19.18 -11.14 -5.35
CA ARG A 153 18.80 -12.35 -6.12
C ARG A 153 18.59 -12.05 -7.62
N PHE A 154 18.48 -10.79 -8.01
CA PHE A 154 18.13 -10.36 -9.37
C PHE A 154 19.30 -9.78 -10.18
N ALA A 155 20.54 -10.17 -9.89
CA ALA A 155 21.82 -9.68 -10.42
C ALA A 155 22.05 -9.51 -11.96
N LYS A 156 21.04 -9.57 -12.86
CA LYS A 156 21.25 -9.46 -14.32
C LYS A 156 20.32 -8.52 -15.11
N PRO A 157 19.15 -8.11 -14.61
CA PRO A 157 18.49 -6.87 -15.03
C PRO A 157 18.22 -5.92 -13.87
N VAL A 158 18.31 -4.63 -14.15
CA VAL A 158 17.93 -3.51 -13.26
C VAL A 158 16.48 -3.71 -12.77
N LEU A 159 16.20 -3.38 -11.50
CA LEU A 159 14.98 -3.82 -10.82
C LEU A 159 13.72 -3.27 -11.48
N TYR A 160 13.72 -1.98 -11.85
CA TYR A 160 12.56 -1.37 -12.52
C TYR A 160 12.20 -2.08 -13.83
N LYS A 161 13.18 -2.58 -14.60
CA LYS A 161 12.93 -3.33 -15.84
C LYS A 161 12.15 -4.62 -15.58
N ARG A 162 12.47 -5.32 -14.49
CA ARG A 162 11.74 -6.54 -14.10
C ARG A 162 10.33 -6.24 -13.63
N ILE A 163 10.16 -5.18 -12.84
CA ILE A 163 8.84 -4.79 -12.30
C ILE A 163 7.93 -4.23 -13.41
N ALA A 164 8.47 -3.48 -14.37
CA ALA A 164 7.70 -2.99 -15.52
C ALA A 164 7.21 -4.13 -16.42
N LEU A 165 8.05 -5.15 -16.62
CA LEU A 165 7.81 -6.27 -17.52
C LEU A 165 7.25 -7.53 -16.83
N ILE A 166 6.49 -7.40 -15.73
CA ILE A 166 5.87 -8.53 -15.03
C ILE A 166 4.90 -9.28 -15.96
N GLY A 167 5.46 -10.19 -16.76
CA GLY A 167 4.79 -10.83 -17.88
C GLY A 167 4.74 -12.34 -17.78
N LYS A 168 5.66 -12.95 -17.02
CA LYS A 168 5.69 -14.40 -16.76
C LYS A 168 4.75 -14.83 -15.62
N TYR A 169 4.24 -13.89 -14.82
CA TYR A 169 3.45 -14.17 -13.64
C TYR A 169 1.99 -13.78 -13.88
N ARG A 170 1.05 -14.62 -13.41
CA ARG A 170 -0.39 -14.47 -13.64
C ARG A 170 -0.97 -13.21 -12.96
N ASN A 171 -0.34 -12.72 -11.89
CA ASN A 171 -0.68 -11.48 -11.20
C ASN A 171 0.55 -10.91 -10.47
N LEU A 172 0.45 -9.65 -10.00
CA LEU A 172 1.52 -8.91 -9.30
C LEU A 172 1.95 -9.61 -8.00
N LYS A 173 1.00 -10.20 -7.28
CA LYS A 173 1.26 -10.93 -6.03
C LYS A 173 2.17 -12.13 -6.27
N ASP A 174 1.96 -12.89 -7.34
CA ASP A 174 2.78 -14.06 -7.70
C ASP A 174 4.19 -13.68 -8.15
N PHE A 175 4.34 -12.57 -8.88
CA PHE A 175 5.66 -12.03 -9.21
C PHE A 175 6.40 -11.57 -7.96
N LEU A 176 5.76 -10.72 -7.15
CA LEU A 176 6.39 -10.19 -5.95
C LEU A 176 6.68 -11.32 -4.93
N ARG A 177 5.89 -12.40 -4.92
CA ARG A 177 6.25 -13.65 -4.23
C ARG A 177 7.57 -14.17 -4.77
N GLY A 178 7.70 -14.44 -6.07
CA GLY A 178 8.96 -14.90 -6.66
C GLY A 178 10.15 -13.96 -6.43
N PHE A 179 9.87 -12.67 -6.23
CA PHE A 179 10.83 -11.63 -5.85
C PHE A 179 11.33 -11.73 -4.39
N MET A 180 10.51 -12.24 -3.48
CA MET A 180 10.80 -12.33 -2.05
C MET A 180 11.24 -13.73 -1.60
N THR A 181 12.14 -13.80 -0.61
CA THR A 181 12.56 -15.06 0.03
C THR A 181 11.41 -15.76 0.74
N ASP A 182 11.45 -17.09 0.77
CA ASP A 182 10.33 -17.91 1.24
C ASP A 182 10.17 -17.96 2.78
N ASN A 183 11.15 -17.43 3.52
CA ASN A 183 11.29 -17.65 4.97
C ASN A 183 10.36 -16.83 5.90
N ALA A 184 9.35 -16.10 5.40
CA ALA A 184 8.42 -15.35 6.27
C ALA A 184 7.02 -15.14 5.67
N SER A 185 6.09 -16.09 5.84
CA SER A 185 4.81 -16.13 5.11
C SER A 185 3.90 -14.90 5.36
N LEU A 186 3.73 -14.46 6.60
CA LEU A 186 2.83 -13.34 6.95
C LEU A 186 3.46 -11.97 6.67
N HIS A 187 4.72 -11.76 7.06
CA HIS A 187 5.47 -10.52 6.78
C HIS A 187 5.56 -10.26 5.28
N ARG A 188 5.94 -11.29 4.51
CA ARG A 188 5.94 -11.27 3.05
C ARG A 188 4.56 -10.87 2.54
N THR A 189 3.49 -11.55 2.95
CA THR A 189 2.14 -11.24 2.46
C THR A 189 1.75 -9.77 2.69
N LYS A 190 2.03 -9.21 3.87
CA LYS A 190 1.78 -7.79 4.16
C LYS A 190 2.64 -6.87 3.30
N MET A 191 3.95 -7.14 3.18
CA MET A 191 4.88 -6.36 2.36
C MET A 191 4.44 -6.36 0.90
N LEU A 192 4.07 -7.53 0.36
CA LEU A 192 3.60 -7.69 -1.01
C LEU A 192 2.36 -6.84 -1.27
N GLY A 193 1.40 -6.83 -0.34
CA GLY A 193 0.19 -6.03 -0.45
C GLY A 193 0.46 -4.52 -0.38
N LEU A 194 1.34 -4.07 0.52
CA LEU A 194 1.71 -2.66 0.64
C LEU A 194 2.49 -2.19 -0.59
N LEU A 195 3.49 -2.96 -1.02
CA LEU A 195 4.30 -2.66 -2.21
C LEU A 195 3.42 -2.62 -3.45
N THR A 196 2.50 -3.58 -3.60
CA THR A 196 1.51 -3.59 -4.70
C THR A 196 0.68 -2.32 -4.73
N ARG A 197 0.22 -1.83 -3.58
CA ARG A 197 -0.56 -0.58 -3.49
C ARG A 197 0.25 0.62 -3.98
N ILE A 198 1.53 0.69 -3.62
CA ILE A 198 2.42 1.80 -3.99
C ILE A 198 2.75 1.77 -5.49
N ILE A 199 3.05 0.60 -6.05
CA ILE A 199 3.59 0.50 -7.41
C ILE A 199 2.60 0.08 -8.51
N GLY A 200 1.43 -0.41 -8.10
CA GLY A 200 0.46 -1.08 -8.94
C GLY A 200 -0.65 -0.18 -9.49
N HIS A 201 -0.58 1.14 -9.29
CA HIS A 201 -1.59 2.09 -9.75
C HIS A 201 -0.98 3.40 -10.26
N GLU A 202 -1.63 4.00 -11.27
CA GLU A 202 -1.16 5.22 -11.94
C GLU A 202 -1.18 6.47 -11.04
N THR A 203 -2.01 6.49 -10.00
CA THR A 203 -2.07 7.58 -9.02
C THR A 203 -0.95 7.55 -7.97
N ASN A 204 -0.11 6.52 -7.94
CA ASN A 204 0.99 6.35 -6.99
C ASN A 204 2.35 6.39 -7.70
N ILE A 205 3.14 5.32 -7.77
CA ILE A 205 4.38 5.31 -8.57
C ILE A 205 4.33 4.12 -9.52
N PRO A 206 3.94 4.32 -10.80
CA PRO A 206 3.51 3.24 -11.68
C PRO A 206 4.63 2.30 -12.22
N PHE A 207 5.45 1.72 -11.34
CA PHE A 207 6.50 0.79 -11.77
C PHE A 207 5.97 -0.51 -12.38
N ALA A 208 4.78 -0.99 -11.96
CA ALA A 208 4.21 -2.25 -12.47
C ALA A 208 3.44 -2.06 -13.79
N GLY A 209 4.10 -1.52 -14.83
CA GLY A 209 3.45 -1.06 -16.06
C GLY A 209 2.50 -2.08 -16.70
N LYS A 210 2.94 -3.33 -16.87
CA LYS A 210 2.09 -4.40 -17.46
C LYS A 210 0.84 -4.73 -16.64
N ILE A 211 0.91 -4.64 -15.31
CA ILE A 211 -0.22 -4.86 -14.39
C ILE A 211 -1.25 -3.74 -14.55
N ILE A 212 -0.77 -2.50 -14.62
CA ILE A 212 -1.62 -1.32 -14.76
C ILE A 212 -2.34 -1.34 -16.12
N LEU A 213 -1.61 -1.60 -17.21
CA LEU A 213 -2.19 -1.67 -18.56
C LEU A 213 -3.26 -2.75 -18.70
N ARG A 214 -3.11 -3.88 -18.00
CA ARG A 214 -4.09 -4.99 -18.00
C ARG A 214 -5.22 -4.81 -16.98
N LYS A 215 -5.21 -3.73 -16.20
CA LYS A 215 -6.15 -3.51 -15.08
C LYS A 215 -6.14 -4.62 -14.04
N GLU A 216 -5.02 -5.32 -13.89
CA GLU A 216 -4.87 -6.42 -12.91
C GLU A 216 -4.87 -5.92 -11.46
N TYR A 217 -4.65 -4.61 -11.25
CA TYR A 217 -4.79 -3.96 -9.95
C TYR A 217 -6.23 -4.04 -9.38
N LEU A 218 -7.24 -4.27 -10.22
CA LEU A 218 -8.62 -4.48 -9.76
C LEU A 218 -8.79 -5.81 -8.99
N LYS A 219 -7.86 -6.76 -9.15
CA LYS A 219 -7.82 -8.03 -8.40
C LYS A 219 -7.00 -7.93 -7.11
N TYR A 220 -6.69 -6.70 -6.68
CA TYR A 220 -5.87 -6.45 -5.50
C TYR A 220 -6.46 -7.09 -4.24
N ASP A 221 -5.59 -7.72 -3.46
CA ASP A 221 -5.94 -8.34 -2.19
C ASP A 221 -5.51 -7.38 -1.06
N PRO A 222 -6.47 -6.71 -0.40
CA PRO A 222 -6.15 -5.62 0.51
C PRO A 222 -5.43 -6.11 1.77
N VAL A 223 -4.46 -5.31 2.23
CA VAL A 223 -3.67 -5.60 3.43
C VAL A 223 -4.56 -5.54 4.67
N VAL A 224 -5.41 -4.52 4.72
CA VAL A 224 -6.29 -4.10 5.80
C VAL A 224 -5.48 -3.76 7.06
N ASP A 225 -5.05 -2.50 7.12
CA ASP A 225 -4.53 -1.91 8.36
C ASP A 225 -5.68 -1.49 9.31
N MET A 226 -5.31 -1.09 10.54
CA MET A 226 -6.26 -0.63 11.55
C MET A 226 -7.07 0.59 11.08
N TYR A 227 -6.47 1.50 10.31
CA TYR A 227 -7.12 2.71 9.82
C TYR A 227 -8.19 2.40 8.77
N THR A 228 -7.87 1.52 7.83
CA THR A 228 -8.78 0.97 6.83
C THR A 228 -9.95 0.27 7.50
N ALA A 229 -9.68 -0.54 8.53
CA ALA A 229 -10.71 -1.22 9.30
C ALA A 229 -11.64 -0.26 10.03
N LEU A 230 -11.08 0.76 10.69
CA LEU A 230 -11.84 1.81 11.35
C LEU A 230 -12.76 2.53 10.36
N VAL A 231 -12.26 2.91 9.19
CA VAL A 231 -13.10 3.58 8.17
C VAL A 231 -14.17 2.64 7.65
N ALA A 232 -13.84 1.41 7.25
CA ALA A 232 -14.82 0.46 6.72
C ALA A 232 -15.97 0.18 7.70
N LEU A 233 -15.65 0.07 8.99
CA LEU A 233 -16.65 -0.16 10.04
C LEU A 233 -17.41 1.11 10.40
N ARG A 234 -16.72 2.20 10.77
CA ARG A 234 -17.36 3.43 11.29
C ARG A 234 -18.14 4.20 10.23
N SER A 235 -17.74 4.10 8.96
CA SER A 235 -18.46 4.72 7.85
C SER A 235 -19.74 3.99 7.45
N GLY A 236 -19.88 2.72 7.86
CA GLY A 236 -20.97 1.85 7.42
C GLY A 236 -20.72 1.12 6.10
N ALA A 237 -19.53 1.28 5.49
CA ALA A 237 -19.18 0.58 4.24
C ALA A 237 -19.38 -0.94 4.32
N PHE A 238 -19.11 -1.55 5.48
CA PHE A 238 -19.26 -2.99 5.68
C PHE A 238 -20.69 -3.53 5.46
N LEU A 239 -21.70 -2.66 5.50
CA LEU A 239 -23.10 -3.02 5.24
C LEU A 239 -23.33 -3.43 3.77
N ALA A 240 -22.37 -3.16 2.87
CA ALA A 240 -22.41 -3.65 1.49
C ALA A 240 -22.23 -5.17 1.40
N VAL A 241 -21.63 -5.80 2.42
CA VAL A 241 -21.43 -7.25 2.50
C VAL A 241 -22.61 -7.87 3.26
N ASP A 242 -23.37 -8.71 2.57
CA ASP A 242 -24.46 -9.47 3.19
C ASP A 242 -23.94 -10.81 3.73
N ASP A 243 -23.45 -10.80 4.97
CA ASP A 243 -22.96 -12.00 5.66
C ASP A 243 -23.22 -11.97 7.18
N ASP A 244 -22.95 -13.10 7.85
CA ASP A 244 -23.12 -13.22 9.31
C ASP A 244 -22.10 -12.40 10.13
N ARG A 245 -21.00 -11.94 9.53
CA ARG A 245 -20.04 -11.03 10.19
C ARG A 245 -20.65 -9.63 10.26
N THR A 246 -21.31 -9.15 9.20
CA THR A 246 -22.06 -7.89 9.17
C THR A 246 -23.16 -7.86 10.23
N LYS A 247 -23.96 -8.94 10.32
CA LYS A 247 -25.00 -9.07 11.36
C LYS A 247 -24.42 -9.01 12.78
N ARG A 248 -23.27 -9.65 13.01
CA ARG A 248 -22.57 -9.60 14.31
C ARG A 248 -22.11 -8.18 14.67
N VAL A 249 -21.59 -7.43 13.71
CA VAL A 249 -21.21 -6.02 13.95
C VAL A 249 -22.43 -5.18 14.29
N LEU A 250 -23.52 -5.32 13.53
CA LEU A 250 -24.78 -4.62 13.79
C LEU A 250 -25.39 -4.94 15.17
N ASN A 251 -25.38 -6.21 15.56
CA ASN A 251 -25.89 -6.63 16.86
C ASN A 251 -25.06 -6.05 18.01
N ALA A 252 -23.73 -6.00 17.87
CA ALA A 252 -22.87 -5.36 18.86
C ALA A 252 -23.12 -3.85 18.95
N LEU A 253 -23.36 -3.17 17.82
CA LEU A 253 -23.72 -1.75 17.80
C LEU A 253 -25.02 -1.45 18.54
N LYS A 254 -26.02 -2.34 18.44
CA LYS A 254 -27.29 -2.21 19.19
C LYS A 254 -27.09 -2.29 20.71
N GLN A 255 -26.00 -2.90 21.17
CA GLN A 255 -25.64 -3.00 22.59
C GLN A 255 -24.83 -1.79 23.09
N GLY A 256 -24.61 -0.77 22.25
CA GLY A 256 -24.00 0.52 22.62
C GLY A 256 -22.57 0.70 22.10
N SER A 257 -21.62 -0.10 22.60
CA SER A 257 -20.20 -0.05 22.21
C SER A 257 -19.72 -1.39 21.69
N ALA A 258 -18.96 -1.37 20.59
CA ALA A 258 -18.52 -2.56 19.90
C ALA A 258 -17.00 -2.56 19.72
N ALA A 259 -16.30 -3.32 20.58
CA ALA A 259 -14.86 -3.49 20.49
C ALA A 259 -14.50 -4.79 19.76
N PHE A 260 -13.79 -4.69 18.64
CA PHE A 260 -13.39 -5.83 17.84
C PHE A 260 -11.87 -6.00 17.82
N LYS A 261 -11.41 -7.26 17.94
CA LYS A 261 -10.03 -7.61 17.62
C LYS A 261 -9.82 -7.54 16.11
N MET A 262 -8.72 -6.94 15.65
CA MET A 262 -8.41 -6.77 14.22
C MET A 262 -8.59 -8.07 13.43
N ARG A 263 -8.05 -9.19 13.93
CA ARG A 263 -8.17 -10.53 13.30
C ARG A 263 -9.61 -11.00 13.02
N LYS A 264 -10.60 -10.51 13.78
CA LYS A 264 -12.02 -10.89 13.61
C LYS A 264 -12.72 -10.06 12.53
N VAL A 265 -12.28 -8.82 12.32
CA VAL A 265 -12.88 -7.90 11.34
C VAL A 265 -12.14 -7.88 10.00
N VAL A 266 -10.86 -8.28 9.95
CA VAL A 266 -10.08 -8.36 8.69
C VAL A 266 -10.88 -9.04 7.57
N PRO A 267 -11.50 -10.23 7.76
CA PRO A 267 -12.19 -10.90 6.67
C PRO A 267 -13.36 -10.09 6.11
N LEU A 268 -14.19 -9.50 6.99
CA LEU A 268 -15.32 -8.65 6.60
C LEU A 268 -14.84 -7.40 5.85
N VAL A 269 -13.80 -6.75 6.36
CA VAL A 269 -13.25 -5.54 5.75
C VAL A 269 -12.63 -5.86 4.38
N ARG A 270 -11.94 -6.99 4.22
CA ARG A 270 -11.43 -7.42 2.91
C ARG A 270 -12.55 -7.61 1.90
N ASP A 271 -13.63 -8.26 2.30
CA ASP A 271 -14.77 -8.49 1.42
C ASP A 271 -15.47 -7.16 1.08
N THR A 272 -15.54 -6.24 2.04
CA THR A 272 -16.04 -4.87 1.82
C THR A 272 -15.21 -4.10 0.79
N VAL A 273 -13.87 -4.10 0.94
CA VAL A 273 -12.94 -3.40 0.05
C VAL A 273 -13.01 -3.97 -1.37
N ARG A 274 -13.20 -5.29 -1.52
CA ARG A 274 -13.32 -5.96 -2.83
C ARG A 274 -14.60 -5.62 -3.58
N LEU A 275 -15.63 -5.12 -2.90
CA LEU A 275 -16.84 -4.62 -3.54
C LEU A 275 -16.67 -3.22 -4.14
N ALA A 276 -15.62 -2.48 -3.75
CA ALA A 276 -15.34 -1.18 -4.33
C ALA A 276 -14.94 -1.32 -5.80
N ARG A 277 -15.34 -0.34 -6.63
CA ARG A 277 -14.97 -0.27 -8.06
C ARG A 277 -13.45 -0.35 -8.27
N ASP A 278 -12.68 0.22 -7.35
CA ASP A 278 -11.23 0.10 -7.30
C ASP A 278 -10.79 -0.20 -5.85
N PRO A 279 -10.53 -1.48 -5.51
CA PRO A 279 -10.14 -1.90 -4.17
C PRO A 279 -8.86 -1.22 -3.66
N MET A 280 -7.92 -0.90 -4.56
CA MET A 280 -6.64 -0.30 -4.21
C MET A 280 -6.80 1.17 -3.82
N LEU A 281 -7.59 1.92 -4.60
CA LEU A 281 -7.94 3.30 -4.26
C LEU A 281 -8.81 3.38 -3.02
N TYR A 282 -9.75 2.43 -2.84
CA TYR A 282 -10.53 2.37 -1.60
C TYR A 282 -9.61 2.20 -0.38
N GLU A 283 -8.71 1.20 -0.37
CA GLU A 283 -7.85 0.97 0.78
C GLU A 283 -6.92 2.16 1.04
N LYS A 284 -6.38 2.78 0.00
CA LYS A 284 -5.59 4.01 0.11
C LYS A 284 -6.39 5.15 0.74
N GLY A 285 -7.61 5.40 0.26
CA GLY A 285 -8.50 6.44 0.80
C GLY A 285 -8.90 6.14 2.25
N ALA A 286 -9.26 4.90 2.55
CA ALA A 286 -9.65 4.47 3.89
C ALA A 286 -8.48 4.54 4.89
N SER A 287 -7.26 4.18 4.49
CA SER A 287 -6.07 4.30 5.34
C SER A 287 -5.78 5.77 5.67
N ASP A 288 -5.83 6.67 4.68
CA ASP A 288 -5.61 8.11 4.91
C ASP A 288 -6.72 8.74 5.75
N ILE A 289 -8.00 8.46 5.44
CA ILE A 289 -9.15 8.93 6.23
C ILE A 289 -9.04 8.43 7.68
N GLY A 290 -8.69 7.15 7.84
CA GLY A 290 -8.60 6.51 9.14
C GLY A 290 -7.52 7.12 10.01
N ARG A 291 -6.35 7.38 9.43
CA ARG A 291 -5.20 8.01 10.11
C ARG A 291 -5.49 9.47 10.46
N ASN A 292 -5.97 10.26 9.51
CA ASN A 292 -6.04 11.71 9.66
C ASN A 292 -7.30 12.18 10.38
N TYR A 293 -8.41 11.45 10.28
CA TYR A 293 -9.72 11.91 10.77
C TYR A 293 -10.37 10.90 11.71
N CYS A 294 -10.53 9.64 11.28
CA CYS A 294 -11.37 8.67 12.00
C CYS A 294 -10.79 8.29 13.37
N SER A 295 -9.47 8.08 13.46
CA SER A 295 -8.77 7.74 14.71
C SER A 295 -8.83 8.85 15.75
N LYS A 296 -8.99 10.12 15.31
CA LYS A 296 -9.06 11.32 16.15
C LYS A 296 -10.49 11.83 16.36
N LEU A 297 -11.49 11.11 15.87
CA LEU A 297 -12.91 11.49 15.89
C LEU A 297 -13.22 12.87 15.27
N MET A 298 -12.45 13.29 14.26
CA MET A 298 -12.65 14.54 13.52
C MET A 298 -13.75 14.41 12.45
N CYS A 299 -14.96 14.01 12.86
CA CYS A 299 -16.07 13.72 11.94
C CYS A 299 -16.55 14.96 11.16
N GLY A 300 -16.40 16.16 11.72
CA GLY A 300 -16.77 17.42 11.07
C GLY A 300 -15.91 17.76 9.85
N GLU A 301 -14.64 17.35 9.85
CA GLU A 301 -13.67 17.65 8.79
C GLU A 301 -13.47 16.49 7.83
N CYS A 302 -14.03 15.31 8.14
CA CYS A 302 -13.84 14.10 7.36
C CYS A 302 -14.35 14.28 5.90
N PRO A 303 -13.55 13.92 4.89
CA PRO A 303 -13.90 14.13 3.48
C PRO A 303 -15.15 13.34 3.02
N ILE A 304 -15.48 12.25 3.71
CA ILE A 304 -16.65 11.42 3.43
C ILE A 304 -17.80 11.65 4.43
N ARG A 305 -17.78 12.75 5.21
CA ARG A 305 -18.75 13.04 6.29
C ARG A 305 -20.21 13.03 5.85
N HIS A 306 -20.46 13.28 4.57
CA HIS A 306 -21.79 13.43 3.97
C HIS A 306 -22.45 12.09 3.64
N VAL A 307 -21.67 11.01 3.50
CA VAL A 307 -22.17 9.63 3.31
C VAL A 307 -21.91 8.71 4.51
N CYS A 308 -21.01 9.10 5.41
CA CYS A 308 -20.60 8.30 6.56
C CYS A 308 -21.74 8.13 7.60
N LYS A 309 -21.98 6.89 8.02
CA LYS A 309 -22.95 6.54 9.09
C LYS A 309 -22.50 6.92 10.50
N ARG A 310 -21.21 7.25 10.69
CA ARG A 310 -20.63 7.71 11.97
C ARG A 310 -20.89 6.75 13.13
N PHE A 311 -20.66 5.45 12.94
CA PHE A 311 -20.67 4.47 14.03
C PHE A 311 -19.44 4.64 14.95
N THR A 312 -19.30 5.80 15.60
CA THR A 312 -18.12 6.22 16.37
C THR A 312 -17.87 5.34 17.61
N SER A 313 -18.89 4.61 18.07
CA SER A 313 -18.79 3.64 19.18
C SER A 313 -18.08 2.33 18.82
N ILE A 314 -17.67 2.14 17.56
CA ILE A 314 -16.83 1.00 17.16
C ILE A 314 -15.38 1.26 17.54
N GLU A 315 -14.76 0.31 18.24
CA GLU A 315 -13.31 0.26 18.48
C GLU A 315 -12.67 -0.95 17.79
N VAL A 316 -11.46 -0.77 17.27
CA VAL A 316 -10.65 -1.85 16.69
C VAL A 316 -9.34 -1.96 17.47
N ARG A 317 -9.05 -3.14 18.00
CA ARG A 317 -7.91 -3.44 18.90
C ARG A 317 -6.99 -4.54 18.34
#